data_AF-K1U584-F1
#
_entry.id   AF-K1U584-F1
#
_cell.length_a   1.000
_cell.length_b   1.000
_cell.length_c   1.000
_cell.angle_alpha   90.00
_cell.angle_beta   90.00
_cell.angle_gamma   90.00
#
_symmetry.space_group_name_H-M   'P 1'
#
loop_
_entity.id
_entity.type
_entity.pdbx_description
1 polymer ?
#
loop_
_entity_poly.entity_id
_entity_poly.type
_entity_poly.pdbx_seq_one_letter_code
_entity_poly.pdbx_strand_id
1 'polypeptide(L)'
;MILMPRRYDSADAKRRILTACVRFFLEKGYTRTTVAEIVKEADVSISTFQNVFRTKDGVLVELVKFMFGSQFDMAGQIAGQKLPPVYVYAVETSIQLALTELNENLRDIYLEAYSHTEASEYIYQHTSSELHRIFGPYLPSYTESDFY
;
A
#
# COMPACT_ATOMS: atom_id res chain seq x y z
N MET A 1 18.84 -37.24 -2.13
CA MET A 1 18.55 -35.99 -2.85
C MET A 1 18.04 -34.98 -1.81
N ILE A 2 18.85 -34.01 -1.44
CA ILE A 2 18.52 -33.06 -0.36
C ILE A 2 17.51 -32.06 -0.92
N LEU A 3 16.26 -32.10 -0.44
CA LEU A 3 15.22 -31.14 -0.79
C LEU A 3 15.56 -29.80 -0.11
N MET A 4 16.21 -28.90 -0.84
CA MET A 4 16.40 -27.52 -0.38
C MET A 4 15.02 -26.83 -0.19
N PRO A 5 14.84 -26.02 0.87
CA PRO A 5 13.50 -25.71 1.36
C PRO A 5 12.86 -24.56 0.58
N ARG A 6 11.64 -24.78 0.06
CA ARG A 6 10.35 -24.04 0.12
C ARG A 6 10.27 -22.50 0.13
N ARG A 7 11.38 -21.76 0.33
CA ARG A 7 11.44 -20.32 0.60
C ARG A 7 11.54 -19.47 -0.68
N TYR A 8 12.24 -19.97 -1.70
CA TYR A 8 12.31 -19.34 -3.02
C TYR A 8 10.94 -19.40 -3.74
N ASP A 9 10.25 -20.53 -3.59
CA ASP A 9 8.92 -20.77 -4.16
C ASP A 9 7.83 -19.88 -3.51
N SER A 10 7.95 -19.64 -2.19
CA SER A 10 7.02 -18.76 -1.46
C SER A 10 7.17 -17.28 -1.85
N ALA A 11 8.40 -16.80 -2.03
CA ALA A 11 8.64 -15.41 -2.44
C ALA A 11 8.18 -15.15 -3.88
N ASP A 12 8.42 -16.10 -4.79
CA ASP A 12 7.92 -16.00 -6.17
C ASP A 12 6.39 -16.08 -6.22
N ALA A 13 5.78 -17.02 -5.48
CA ALA A 13 4.33 -17.10 -5.36
C ALA A 13 3.72 -15.80 -4.79
N LYS A 14 4.34 -15.20 -3.76
CA LYS A 14 3.91 -13.90 -3.21
C LYS A 14 3.91 -12.83 -4.29
N ARG A 15 4.98 -12.74 -5.09
CA ARG A 15 5.11 -11.76 -6.17
C ARG A 15 4.05 -11.96 -7.26
N ARG A 16 3.84 -13.21 -7.71
CA ARG A 16 2.84 -13.54 -8.74
C ARG A 16 1.42 -13.21 -8.27
N ILE A 17 1.08 -13.59 -7.04
CA ILE A 17 -0.23 -13.27 -6.43
C ILE A 17 -0.41 -11.76 -6.35
N LEU A 18 0.57 -11.01 -5.82
CA LEU A 18 0.46 -9.56 -5.69
C LEU A 18 0.29 -8.89 -7.06
N THR A 19 1.03 -9.34 -8.07
CA THR A 19 0.93 -8.82 -9.44
C THR A 19 -0.46 -9.04 -10.03
N ALA A 20 -1.00 -10.26 -9.88
CA ALA A 20 -2.36 -10.59 -10.32
C ALA A 20 -3.42 -9.75 -9.59
N CYS A 21 -3.30 -9.60 -8.26
CA CYS A 21 -4.19 -8.76 -7.47
C CYS A 21 -4.17 -7.30 -7.88
N VAL A 22 -2.99 -6.69 -8.01
CA VAL A 22 -2.84 -5.28 -8.41
C VAL A 22 -3.49 -5.06 -9.77
N ARG A 23 -3.21 -5.95 -10.73
CA ARG A 23 -3.81 -5.86 -12.07
C ARG A 23 -5.33 -5.92 -12.00
N PHE A 24 -5.89 -6.93 -11.33
CA PHE A 24 -7.34 -7.06 -11.21
C PHE A 24 -7.99 -5.94 -10.40
N PHE A 25 -7.36 -5.47 -9.34
CA PHE A 25 -7.88 -4.34 -8.58
C PHE A 25 -7.93 -3.09 -9.46
N LEU A 26 -6.92 -2.83 -10.30
CA LEU A 26 -6.91 -1.67 -11.20
C LEU A 26 -7.84 -1.81 -12.43
N GLU A 27 -8.05 -3.03 -12.93
CA GLU A 27 -8.88 -3.30 -14.12
C GLU A 27 -10.37 -3.37 -13.79
N LYS A 28 -10.73 -4.03 -12.68
CA LYS A 28 -12.13 -4.30 -12.34
C LYS A 28 -12.50 -3.97 -10.90
N GLY A 29 -11.61 -3.41 -10.10
CA GLY A 29 -11.92 -3.00 -8.72
C GLY A 29 -11.72 -4.12 -7.69
N TYR A 30 -11.43 -3.70 -6.46
CA TYR A 30 -11.19 -4.59 -5.32
C TYR A 30 -12.38 -5.51 -5.04
N THR A 31 -13.58 -4.96 -4.94
CA THR A 31 -14.79 -5.67 -4.51
C THR A 31 -15.19 -6.77 -5.49
N ARG A 32 -15.07 -6.52 -6.80
CA ARG A 32 -15.38 -7.51 -7.86
C ARG A 32 -14.29 -8.55 -8.08
N THR A 33 -13.13 -8.42 -7.44
CA THR A 33 -12.04 -9.39 -7.56
C THR A 33 -12.19 -10.52 -6.54
N THR A 34 -12.14 -11.76 -7.03
CA THR A 34 -12.23 -12.97 -6.20
C THR A 34 -10.88 -13.66 -6.06
N VAL A 35 -10.68 -14.37 -4.93
CA VAL A 35 -9.48 -15.19 -4.70
C VAL A 35 -9.33 -16.27 -5.77
N ALA A 36 -10.44 -16.84 -6.27
CA ALA A 36 -10.42 -17.86 -7.32
C ALA A 36 -9.77 -17.35 -8.63
N GLU A 37 -10.10 -16.13 -9.03
CA GLU A 37 -9.50 -15.51 -10.22
C GLU A 37 -8.02 -15.21 -9.99
N ILE A 38 -7.67 -14.68 -8.81
CA ILE A 38 -6.29 -14.37 -8.44
C ILE A 38 -5.41 -15.62 -8.50
N VAL A 39 -5.83 -16.73 -7.87
CA VAL A 39 -4.99 -17.94 -7.84
C VAL A 39 -4.87 -18.61 -9.20
N LYS A 40 -5.93 -18.52 -10.02
CA LYS A 40 -5.90 -18.97 -11.42
C LYS A 40 -4.90 -18.16 -12.24
N GLU A 41 -4.92 -16.83 -12.10
CA GLU A 41 -4.01 -15.94 -12.82
C GLU A 41 -2.56 -16.11 -12.37
N ALA A 42 -2.34 -16.20 -11.06
CA ALA A 42 -1.01 -16.32 -10.49
C ALA A 42 -0.39 -17.72 -10.66
N ASP A 43 -1.16 -18.70 -11.19
CA ASP A 43 -0.79 -20.12 -11.29
C ASP A 43 -0.32 -20.69 -9.95
N VAL A 44 -1.17 -20.56 -8.93
CA VAL A 44 -0.93 -21.08 -7.58
C VAL A 44 -2.16 -21.80 -7.04
N SER A 45 -1.97 -22.66 -6.04
CA SER A 45 -3.09 -23.28 -5.33
C SER A 45 -3.75 -22.29 -4.33
N ILE A 46 -5.02 -22.52 -3.99
CA ILE A 46 -5.69 -21.82 -2.88
C ILE A 46 -4.89 -21.96 -1.58
N SER A 47 -4.34 -23.15 -1.30
CA SER A 47 -3.52 -23.37 -0.10
C SER A 47 -2.24 -22.52 -0.12
N THR A 48 -1.62 -22.34 -1.29
CA THR A 48 -0.47 -21.43 -1.44
C THR A 48 -0.87 -19.99 -1.16
N PHE A 49 -2.00 -19.52 -1.70
CA PHE A 49 -2.51 -18.17 -1.44
C PHE A 49 -2.77 -17.94 0.06
N GLN A 50 -3.47 -18.88 0.71
CA GLN A 50 -3.80 -18.83 2.12
C GLN A 50 -2.55 -18.80 3.02
N ASN A 51 -1.50 -19.53 2.64
CA ASN A 51 -0.22 -19.50 3.35
C ASN A 51 0.52 -18.16 3.24
N VAL A 52 0.36 -17.45 2.12
CA VAL A 52 1.07 -16.18 1.88
C VAL A 52 0.31 -14.98 2.42
N PHE A 53 -0.99 -14.85 2.12
CA PHE A 53 -1.77 -13.64 2.42
C PHE A 53 -2.96 -13.87 3.35
N ARG A 54 -3.36 -15.13 3.62
CA ARG A 54 -4.58 -15.53 4.34
C ARG A 54 -5.89 -15.06 3.71
N THR A 55 -6.03 -13.81 3.33
CA THR A 55 -7.27 -13.23 2.77
C THR A 55 -6.98 -12.28 1.62
N LYS A 56 -8.03 -11.88 0.88
CA LYS A 56 -7.93 -10.80 -0.12
C LYS A 56 -7.53 -9.48 0.54
N ASP A 57 -8.08 -9.21 1.73
CA ASP A 57 -7.78 -8.04 2.56
C ASP A 57 -6.29 -8.00 2.95
N GLY A 58 -5.67 -9.14 3.25
CA GLY A 58 -4.24 -9.23 3.51
C GLY A 58 -3.39 -8.81 2.29
N VAL A 59 -3.89 -9.01 1.07
CA VAL A 59 -3.24 -8.48 -0.14
C VAL A 59 -3.45 -6.97 -0.26
N LEU A 60 -4.65 -6.46 0.07
CA LEU A 60 -4.94 -5.03 0.09
C LEU A 60 -4.01 -4.30 1.05
N VAL A 61 -3.77 -4.83 2.26
CA VAL A 61 -2.84 -4.25 3.23
C VAL A 61 -1.44 -4.11 2.65
N GLU A 62 -0.92 -5.15 1.99
CA GLU A 62 0.42 -5.10 1.37
C GLU A 62 0.49 -4.10 0.21
N LEU A 63 -0.60 -3.96 -0.56
CA LEU A 63 -0.70 -2.95 -1.60
C LEU A 63 -0.71 -1.53 -1.00
N VAL A 64 -1.49 -1.29 0.06
CA VAL A 64 -1.57 0.00 0.76
C VAL A 64 -0.21 0.40 1.33
N LYS A 65 0.50 -0.55 1.96
CA LYS A 65 1.88 -0.33 2.44
C LYS A 65 2.82 0.14 1.33
N PHE A 66 2.75 -0.50 0.17
CA PHE A 66 3.53 -0.11 -0.99
C PHE A 66 3.12 1.27 -1.53
N MET A 67 1.81 1.51 -1.68
CA MET A 67 1.27 2.76 -2.23
C MET A 67 1.65 3.98 -1.38
N PHE A 68 1.39 3.95 -0.07
CA PHE A 68 1.63 5.10 0.80
C PHE A 68 3.13 5.33 1.04
N GLY A 69 3.91 4.27 1.26
CA GLY A 69 5.36 4.40 1.39
C GLY A 69 6.01 5.00 0.13
N SER A 70 5.61 4.54 -1.06
CA SER A 70 6.17 5.06 -2.32
C SER A 70 5.76 6.51 -2.63
N GLN A 71 4.58 6.95 -2.18
CA GLN A 71 4.10 8.33 -2.38
C GLN A 71 4.91 9.35 -1.58
N PHE A 72 5.14 9.09 -0.29
CA PHE A 72 5.97 9.96 0.54
C PHE A 72 7.44 9.95 0.10
N ASP A 73 7.99 8.79 -0.28
CA ASP A 73 9.34 8.70 -0.86
C ASP A 73 9.47 9.56 -2.13
N MET A 74 8.50 9.46 -3.03
CA MET A 74 8.46 10.25 -4.27
C MET A 74 8.35 11.76 -3.97
N ALA A 75 7.46 12.15 -3.06
CA ALA A 75 7.30 13.55 -2.66
C ALA A 75 8.58 14.11 -2.03
N GLY A 76 9.27 13.31 -1.19
CA GLY A 76 10.56 13.64 -0.60
C GLY A 76 11.65 13.84 -1.65
N GLN A 77 11.68 13.00 -2.70
CA GLN A 77 12.62 13.18 -3.82
C GLN A 77 12.36 14.45 -4.63
N ILE A 78 11.09 14.82 -4.82
CA ILE A 78 10.70 16.00 -5.60
C ILE A 78 10.95 17.30 -4.82
N ALA A 79 10.53 17.38 -3.56
CA ALA A 79 10.52 18.62 -2.79
C ALA A 79 11.50 18.65 -1.61
N GLY A 80 11.76 17.49 -0.98
CA GLY A 80 12.43 17.42 0.33
C GLY A 80 13.90 17.84 0.36
N GLN A 81 14.58 17.94 -0.79
CA GLN A 81 15.99 18.33 -0.85
C GLN A 81 16.21 19.85 -0.96
N LYS A 82 15.24 20.59 -1.49
CA LYS A 82 15.43 22.01 -1.88
C LYS A 82 14.41 22.95 -1.26
N LEU A 83 13.28 22.42 -0.80
CA LEU A 83 12.18 23.21 -0.28
C LEU A 83 11.98 22.90 1.22
N PRO A 84 11.33 23.81 1.96
CA PRO A 84 10.92 23.54 3.33
C PRO A 84 10.07 22.24 3.43
N PRO A 85 10.14 21.49 4.54
CA PRO A 85 9.47 20.19 4.66
C PRO A 85 7.99 20.18 4.31
N VAL A 86 7.26 21.28 4.60
CA VAL A 86 5.83 21.42 4.26
C VAL A 86 5.51 21.21 2.77
N TYR A 87 6.46 21.46 1.88
CA TYR A 87 6.27 21.22 0.44
C TYR A 87 6.21 19.73 0.09
N VAL A 88 6.79 18.85 0.91
CA VAL A 88 6.63 17.41 0.75
C VAL A 88 5.17 17.02 0.90
N TYR A 89 4.47 17.57 1.90
CA TYR A 89 3.03 17.33 2.09
C TYR A 89 2.21 17.83 0.90
N ALA A 90 2.49 19.04 0.40
CA ALA A 90 1.80 19.57 -0.78
C ALA A 90 1.99 18.70 -2.04
N VAL A 91 3.22 18.20 -2.26
CA VAL A 91 3.51 17.30 -3.39
C VAL A 91 2.84 15.94 -3.19
N GLU A 92 2.92 15.34 -2.01
CA GLU A 92 2.27 14.07 -1.70
C GLU A 92 0.76 14.15 -1.95
N THR A 93 0.08 15.18 -1.42
CA THR A 93 -1.35 15.39 -1.64
C THR A 93 -1.66 15.57 -3.13
N SER A 94 -0.80 16.26 -3.89
CA SER A 94 -0.99 16.40 -5.34
C SER A 94 -0.86 15.07 -6.09
N ILE A 95 0.05 14.18 -5.66
CA ILE A 95 0.20 12.84 -6.22
C ILE A 95 -1.05 12.02 -5.92
N GLN A 96 -1.53 12.03 -4.68
CA GLN A 96 -2.74 11.31 -4.28
C GLN A 96 -3.97 11.77 -5.07
N LEU A 97 -4.15 13.08 -5.24
CA LEU A 97 -5.23 13.65 -6.05
C LEU A 97 -5.12 13.21 -7.52
N ALA A 98 -3.92 13.27 -8.10
CA ALA A 98 -3.71 12.82 -9.48
C ALA A 98 -4.04 11.33 -9.64
N LEU A 99 -3.56 10.47 -8.72
CA LEU A 99 -3.81 9.03 -8.76
C LEU A 99 -5.31 8.70 -8.65
N THR A 100 -6.03 9.37 -7.75
CA THR A 100 -7.47 9.11 -7.54
C THR A 100 -8.37 9.65 -8.67
N GLU A 101 -7.88 10.58 -9.49
CA GLU A 101 -8.57 11.04 -10.70
C GLU A 101 -8.23 10.20 -11.96
N LEU A 102 -7.10 9.51 -11.99
CA LEU A 102 -6.68 8.71 -13.14
C LEU A 102 -7.52 7.44 -13.36
N ASN A 103 -8.02 6.82 -12.29
CA ASN A 103 -8.75 5.55 -12.38
C ASN A 103 -9.73 5.40 -11.20
N GLU A 104 -11.02 5.19 -11.50
CA GLU A 104 -12.05 4.95 -10.49
C GLU A 104 -11.74 3.75 -9.59
N ASN A 105 -11.13 2.69 -10.14
CA ASN A 105 -10.76 1.53 -9.35
C ASN A 105 -9.59 1.85 -8.41
N LEU A 106 -8.71 2.79 -8.77
CA LEU A 106 -7.65 3.25 -7.88
C LEU A 106 -8.23 4.08 -6.74
N ARG A 107 -9.21 4.95 -7.04
CA ARG A 107 -9.99 5.66 -6.02
C ARG A 107 -10.68 4.68 -5.07
N ASP A 108 -11.30 3.63 -5.60
CA ASP A 108 -11.93 2.59 -4.79
C ASP A 108 -10.93 1.89 -3.86
N ILE A 109 -9.70 1.63 -4.31
CA ILE A 109 -8.65 1.04 -3.45
C ILE A 109 -8.37 1.95 -2.23
N TYR A 110 -8.29 3.27 -2.41
CA TYR A 110 -8.13 4.20 -1.28
C TYR A 110 -9.32 4.13 -0.33
N LEU A 111 -10.56 4.13 -0.85
CA LEU A 111 -11.76 4.05 -0.01
C LEU A 111 -11.81 2.75 0.79
N GLU A 112 -11.52 1.62 0.14
CA GLU A 112 -11.49 0.31 0.80
C GLU A 112 -10.35 0.21 1.82
N ALA A 113 -9.20 0.84 1.57
CA ALA A 113 -8.12 0.85 2.54
C ALA A 113 -8.53 1.46 3.90
N TYR A 114 -9.40 2.48 3.89
CA TYR A 114 -9.94 3.07 5.13
C TYR A 114 -11.08 2.25 5.75
N SER A 115 -11.72 1.34 5.00
CA SER A 115 -12.79 0.46 5.50
C SER A 115 -12.25 -0.77 6.25
N HIS A 116 -11.00 -1.16 6.02
CA HIS A 116 -10.35 -2.32 6.63
C HIS A 116 -9.39 -1.92 7.78
N THR A 117 -9.61 -2.44 8.98
CA THR A 117 -8.87 -2.05 10.21
C THR A 117 -7.36 -2.14 10.09
N GLU A 118 -6.80 -3.23 9.56
CA GLU A 118 -5.34 -3.37 9.47
C GLU A 118 -4.72 -2.37 8.46
N ALA A 119 -5.44 -2.09 7.37
CA ALA A 119 -4.99 -1.15 6.35
C ALA A 119 -5.09 0.30 6.85
N SER A 120 -6.21 0.66 7.49
CA SER A 120 -6.43 2.00 8.04
C SER A 120 -5.49 2.30 9.21
N GLU A 121 -5.27 1.34 10.11
CA GLU A 121 -4.28 1.48 11.18
C GLU A 121 -2.87 1.75 10.63
N TYR A 122 -2.46 1.00 9.60
CA TYR A 122 -1.19 1.27 8.92
C TYR A 122 -1.15 2.69 8.32
N ILE A 123 -2.22 3.11 7.64
CA ILE A 123 -2.30 4.46 7.04
C ILE A 123 -2.16 5.53 8.14
N TYR A 124 -2.88 5.41 9.25
CA TYR A 124 -2.84 6.39 10.33
C TYR A 124 -1.45 6.46 10.96
N GLN A 125 -0.85 5.32 11.30
CA GLN A 125 0.49 5.27 11.88
C GLN A 125 1.53 5.85 10.92
N HIS A 126 1.54 5.40 9.67
CA HIS A 126 2.52 5.84 8.69
C HIS A 126 2.38 7.34 8.39
N THR A 127 1.14 7.82 8.21
CA THR A 127 0.87 9.23 7.95
C THR A 127 1.24 10.09 9.15
N SER A 128 0.93 9.66 10.37
CA SER A 128 1.33 10.34 11.61
C SER A 128 2.85 10.50 11.69
N SER A 129 3.63 9.45 11.42
CA SER A 129 5.10 9.52 11.36
C SER A 129 5.59 10.55 10.33
N GLU A 130 5.02 10.56 9.13
CA GLU A 130 5.40 11.49 8.06
C GLU A 130 5.00 12.93 8.40
N LEU A 131 3.80 13.15 8.92
CA LEU A 131 3.34 14.46 9.34
C LEU A 131 4.19 15.02 10.48
N HIS A 132 4.57 14.21 11.46
CA HIS A 132 5.49 14.64 12.52
C HIS A 132 6.87 15.03 11.95
N ARG A 133 7.42 14.29 10.97
CA ARG A 133 8.67 14.67 10.29
C ARG A 133 8.55 15.99 9.55
N ILE A 134 7.42 16.22 8.88
CA ILE A 134 7.17 17.40 8.06
C ILE A 134 6.87 18.64 8.92
N PHE A 135 6.01 18.51 9.92
CA PHE A 135 5.45 19.61 10.71
C PHE A 135 6.10 19.80 12.07
N GLY A 136 6.79 18.78 12.61
CA GLY A 136 7.49 18.84 13.90
C GLY A 136 8.41 20.06 14.09
N PRO A 137 9.20 20.47 13.07
CA PRO A 137 10.01 21.69 13.16
C PRO A 137 9.21 22.98 13.43
N TYR A 138 7.91 22.99 13.09
CA TYR A 138 6.99 24.11 13.29
C TYR A 138 6.14 23.97 14.57
N LEU A 139 6.11 22.78 15.17
CA LEU A 139 5.27 22.41 16.31
C LEU A 139 6.11 21.70 17.39
N PRO A 140 7.06 22.41 18.04
CA PRO A 140 8.06 21.78 18.91
C PRO A 140 7.50 21.15 20.19
N SER A 141 6.26 21.46 20.56
CA SER A 141 5.56 20.85 21.69
C SER A 141 4.77 19.60 21.31
N TYR A 142 4.66 19.27 20.02
CA TYR A 142 3.91 18.14 19.53
C TYR A 142 4.84 16.93 19.42
N THR A 143 4.30 15.79 19.78
CA THR A 143 4.87 14.46 19.58
C THR A 143 4.19 13.79 18.39
N GLU A 144 4.73 12.65 17.94
CA GLU A 144 4.11 11.89 16.85
C GLU A 144 2.65 11.52 17.13
N SER A 145 2.31 11.16 18.37
CA SER A 145 0.93 10.84 18.76
C SER A 145 -0.05 12.01 18.62
N ASP A 146 0.42 13.26 18.56
CA ASP A 146 -0.45 14.42 18.31
C ASP A 146 -0.85 14.55 16.83
N PHE A 147 -0.28 13.73 15.94
CA PHE A 147 -0.60 13.64 14.50
C PHE A 147 -1.38 12.37 14.12
N TYR A 148 -1.72 11.52 15.10
CA TYR A 148 -2.52 10.30 14.92
C TYR A 148 -4.01 10.60 15.07
#